data_AF-A0A2J8AD71-F1
#
_entry.id   AF-A0A2J8AD71-F1
#
_cell.length_a   1.000
_cell.length_b   1.000
_cell.length_c   1.000
_cell.angle_alpha   90.00
_cell.angle_beta   90.00
_cell.angle_gamma   90.00
#
_symmetry.space_group_name_H-M   'P 1'
#
loop_
_entity.id
_entity.type
_entity.pdbx_description
1 polymer ?
#
loop_
_entity_poly.entity_id
_entity_poly.type
_entity_poly.pdbx_seq_one_letter_code
_entity_poly.pdbx_strand_id
1 'polypeptide(L)'
;MMGMGGMMGMQPQIILLKEGTDTSQGKAQLISNINACMAVVDTVRTTLGPRGMDKLIHDSRGVTISNDGATIMKLLDIVHPAAKCLVDVSLAQDAEVGDGTTSVVILAGEFLKEAKPYIEEGVHPRERSWLGAQTRVRPPAP
;
A
#
# COMPACT_ATOMS: atom_id res chain seq x y z
N MET A 1 -23.95 43.74 47.22
CA MET A 1 -24.43 42.35 47.17
C MET A 1 -24.29 41.85 45.74
N MET A 2 -23.58 40.71 45.61
CA MET A 2 -23.68 39.65 44.59
C MET A 2 -23.31 39.95 43.14
N GLY A 3 -22.23 39.29 42.71
CA GLY A 3 -21.66 39.30 41.37
C GLY A 3 -22.41 38.41 40.38
N MET A 4 -22.42 38.88 39.13
CA MET A 4 -22.90 38.14 37.97
C MET A 4 -21.79 37.19 37.50
N GLY A 5 -21.79 35.98 38.03
CA GLY A 5 -21.00 34.88 37.50
C GLY A 5 -21.53 34.47 36.13
N GLY A 6 -20.78 34.79 35.07
CA GLY A 6 -21.05 34.28 33.73
C GLY A 6 -20.96 32.75 33.74
N MET A 7 -22.09 32.09 33.52
CA MET A 7 -22.12 30.65 33.28
C MET A 7 -21.38 30.39 31.97
N MET A 8 -20.16 29.87 32.05
CA MET A 8 -19.47 29.25 30.92
C MET A 8 -20.38 28.12 30.42
N GLY A 9 -21.06 28.36 29.30
CA GLY A 9 -21.76 27.33 28.57
C GLY A 9 -20.75 26.26 28.17
N MET A 10 -20.90 25.07 28.74
CA MET A 10 -20.13 23.90 28.35
C MET A 10 -20.53 23.57 26.91
N GLN A 11 -19.73 24.02 25.94
CA GLN A 11 -19.93 23.66 24.54
C GLN A 11 -19.80 22.13 24.44
N PRO A 12 -20.81 21.41 23.92
CA PRO A 12 -20.72 19.97 23.77
C PRO A 12 -19.57 19.64 22.82
N GLN A 13 -18.64 18.82 23.27
CA GLN A 13 -17.55 18.35 22.43
C GLN A 13 -18.13 17.39 21.40
N ILE A 14 -18.18 17.82 20.14
CA ILE A 14 -18.59 16.96 19.02
C ILE A 14 -17.41 16.03 18.72
N ILE A 15 -17.50 14.79 19.20
CA ILE A 15 -16.54 13.74 18.89
C ILE A 15 -16.83 13.25 17.46
N LEU A 16 -16.00 13.66 16.49
CA LEU A 16 -16.14 13.24 15.08
C LEU A 16 -15.65 11.80 14.85
N LEU A 17 -14.58 11.39 15.54
CA LEU A 17 -13.95 10.08 15.42
C LEU A 17 -13.78 9.47 16.80
N LYS A 18 -13.93 8.14 16.90
CA LYS A 18 -13.72 7.40 18.14
C LYS A 18 -12.27 7.58 18.63
N GLU A 19 -12.07 7.66 19.94
CA GLU A 19 -10.72 7.65 20.53
C GLU A 19 -9.91 6.45 20.03
N GLY A 20 -8.66 6.70 19.63
CA GLY A 20 -7.76 5.70 19.03
C GLY A 20 -7.86 5.55 17.51
N THR A 21 -8.70 6.34 16.83
CA THR A 21 -8.74 6.34 15.36
C THR A 21 -7.51 7.04 14.79
N ASP A 22 -6.80 6.37 13.88
CA ASP A 22 -5.72 7.01 13.12
C ASP A 22 -6.30 8.06 12.16
N THR A 23 -5.77 9.28 12.22
CA THR A 23 -6.17 10.42 11.40
C THR A 23 -5.11 10.81 10.37
N SER A 24 -4.17 9.90 10.08
CA SER A 24 -3.11 10.10 9.10
C SER A 24 -3.69 10.38 7.71
N GLN A 25 -3.29 11.52 7.11
CA GLN A 25 -3.85 12.01 5.84
C GLN A 25 -2.81 12.75 5.00
N GLY A 26 -3.18 13.03 3.75
CA GLY A 26 -2.41 13.84 2.82
C GLY A 26 -1.20 13.11 2.23
N LYS A 27 -0.23 13.90 1.75
CA LYS A 27 0.94 13.42 1.01
C LYS A 27 1.78 12.41 1.79
N ALA A 28 2.01 12.67 3.09
CA ALA A 28 2.79 11.77 3.95
C ALA A 28 2.15 10.39 4.05
N GLN A 29 0.81 10.32 4.15
CA GLN A 29 0.09 9.06 4.20
C GLN A 29 0.15 8.30 2.88
N LEU A 30 0.08 8.99 1.73
CA LEU A 30 0.25 8.35 0.42
C LEU A 30 1.64 7.73 0.27
N ILE A 31 2.68 8.44 0.70
CA ILE A 31 4.06 7.91 0.68
C ILE A 31 4.21 6.72 1.64
N SER A 32 3.60 6.79 2.82
CA SER A 32 3.56 5.67 3.77
C SER A 32 2.93 4.43 3.15
N ASN A 33 1.76 4.58 2.50
CA ASN A 33 1.07 3.50 1.81
C ASN A 33 1.96 2.86 0.72
N ILE A 34 2.63 3.68 -0.10
CA ILE A 34 3.54 3.19 -1.15
C ILE A 34 4.70 2.41 -0.53
N ASN A 35 5.35 2.94 0.50
CA ASN A 35 6.48 2.28 1.14
C ASN A 35 6.06 0.92 1.75
N ALA A 36 4.88 0.84 2.38
CA ALA A 36 4.34 -0.41 2.89
C ALA A 36 4.11 -1.45 1.78
N CYS A 37 3.55 -1.02 0.64
CA CYS A 37 3.40 -1.87 -0.54
C CYS A 37 4.76 -2.35 -1.08
N MET A 38 5.76 -1.46 -1.16
CA MET A 38 7.09 -1.81 -1.65
C MET A 38 7.79 -2.86 -0.79
N ALA A 39 7.62 -2.82 0.53
CA ALA A 39 8.17 -3.84 1.42
C ALA A 39 7.64 -5.26 1.10
N VAL A 40 6.34 -5.36 0.77
CA VAL A 40 5.74 -6.63 0.34
C VAL A 40 6.25 -7.05 -1.04
N VAL A 41 6.32 -6.12 -1.99
CA VAL A 41 6.82 -6.36 -3.35
C VAL A 41 8.24 -6.91 -3.31
N ASP A 42 9.13 -6.29 -2.52
CA ASP A 42 10.53 -6.72 -2.43
C ASP A 42 10.68 -8.10 -1.77
N THR A 43 9.72 -8.48 -0.91
CA THR A 43 9.67 -9.83 -0.31
C THR A 43 9.42 -10.90 -1.37
N VAL A 44 8.48 -10.68 -2.29
CA VAL A 44 8.11 -11.65 -3.33
C VAL A 44 8.92 -11.53 -4.63
N ARG A 45 9.60 -10.39 -4.86
CA ARG A 45 10.34 -10.07 -6.10
C ARG A 45 11.26 -11.19 -6.55
N THR A 46 11.98 -11.81 -5.62
CA THR A 46 13.00 -12.83 -5.94
C THR A 46 12.42 -14.20 -6.27
N THR A 47 11.11 -14.41 -6.12
CA THR A 47 10.46 -15.68 -6.48
C THR A 47 10.06 -15.70 -7.94
N LEU A 48 10.10 -14.56 -8.63
CA LEU A 48 9.69 -14.47 -10.02
C LEU A 48 10.67 -15.18 -10.97
N GLY A 49 10.11 -16.05 -11.82
CA GLY A 49 10.79 -16.64 -12.98
C GLY A 49 11.38 -18.03 -12.71
N PRO A 50 11.94 -18.69 -13.75
CA PRO A 50 12.42 -20.08 -13.66
C PRO A 50 13.68 -20.24 -12.78
N ARG A 51 14.33 -19.13 -12.41
CA ARG A 51 15.42 -19.07 -11.42
C ARG A 51 14.99 -18.35 -10.14
N GLY A 52 13.68 -18.25 -9.91
CA GLY A 52 13.13 -17.70 -8.68
C GLY A 52 13.60 -18.51 -7.47
N MET A 53 13.89 -17.82 -6.38
CA MET A 53 14.28 -18.43 -5.12
C MET A 53 13.06 -18.71 -4.26
N ASP A 54 13.05 -19.86 -3.59
CA ASP A 54 12.01 -20.19 -2.63
C ASP A 54 12.16 -19.35 -1.35
N LYS A 55 11.03 -19.10 -0.69
CA LYS A 55 10.98 -18.47 0.62
C LYS A 55 10.74 -19.53 1.67
N LEU A 56 11.59 -19.52 2.70
CA LEU A 56 11.35 -20.24 3.93
C LEU A 56 10.62 -19.30 4.89
N ILE A 57 9.39 -19.65 5.22
CA ILE A 57 8.52 -18.91 6.14
C ILE A 57 8.29 -19.78 7.37
N HIS A 58 8.49 -19.21 8.55
CA HIS A 58 8.24 -19.88 9.82
C HIS A 58 7.12 -19.16 10.57
N ASP A 59 6.04 -19.89 10.82
CA ASP A 59 4.89 -19.44 11.61
C ASP A 59 4.69 -20.40 12.80
N SER A 60 3.81 -20.02 13.72
CA SER A 60 3.29 -20.82 14.84
C SER A 60 2.87 -22.26 14.47
N ARG A 61 2.49 -22.50 13.22
CA ARG A 61 2.07 -23.82 12.71
C ARG A 61 3.22 -24.68 12.16
N GLY A 62 4.41 -24.10 11.95
CA GLY A 62 5.58 -24.79 11.42
C GLY A 62 6.33 -24.02 10.33
N VAL A 63 7.24 -24.71 9.64
CA VAL A 63 8.05 -24.18 8.54
C VAL A 63 7.39 -24.52 7.20
N THR A 64 7.21 -23.52 6.34
CA THR A 64 6.76 -23.68 4.95
C THR A 64 7.82 -23.14 4.00
N ILE A 65 8.15 -23.91 2.97
CA ILE A 65 9.03 -23.47 1.87
C ILE A 65 8.17 -23.38 0.62
N SER A 66 8.10 -22.19 0.01
CA SER A 66 7.29 -21.98 -1.20
C SER A 66 7.89 -20.91 -2.12
N ASN A 67 7.64 -21.08 -3.41
CA ASN A 67 7.90 -20.10 -4.45
C ASN A 67 6.62 -19.34 -4.87
N ASP A 68 5.46 -19.96 -4.67
CA ASP A 68 4.18 -19.40 -5.10
C ASP A 68 3.86 -18.11 -4.34
N GLY A 69 3.67 -17.02 -5.11
CA GLY A 69 3.37 -15.70 -4.59
C GLY A 69 2.11 -15.69 -3.74
N ALA A 70 1.03 -16.37 -4.16
CA ALA A 70 -0.23 -16.35 -3.41
C ALA A 70 -0.08 -17.04 -2.05
N THR A 71 0.60 -18.18 -2.01
CA THR A 71 0.92 -18.91 -0.76
C THR A 71 1.81 -18.07 0.17
N ILE A 72 2.87 -17.45 -0.36
CA ILE A 72 3.74 -16.57 0.43
C ILE A 72 2.92 -15.41 1.03
N MET A 73 2.09 -14.75 0.22
CA MET A 73 1.28 -13.61 0.65
C MET A 73 0.23 -13.97 1.71
N LYS A 74 -0.31 -15.20 1.68
CA LYS A 74 -1.23 -15.73 2.72
C LYS A 74 -0.53 -15.95 4.07
N LEU A 75 0.76 -16.26 4.06
CA LEU A 75 1.54 -16.60 5.26
C LEU A 75 2.18 -15.37 5.91
N LEU A 76 2.31 -14.26 5.18
CA LEU A 76 2.83 -13.01 5.73
C LEU A 76 1.75 -12.31 6.58
N ASP A 77 2.09 -11.96 7.82
CA ASP A 77 1.23 -11.18 8.71
C ASP A 77 1.26 -9.69 8.34
N ILE A 78 0.52 -9.33 7.30
CA ILE A 78 0.48 -7.97 6.75
C ILE A 78 -0.62 -7.16 7.46
N VAL A 79 -0.20 -6.25 8.34
CA VAL A 79 -1.11 -5.37 9.10
C VAL A 79 -1.52 -4.12 8.29
N HIS A 80 -0.63 -3.61 7.43
CA HIS A 80 -0.86 -2.33 6.75
C HIS A 80 -1.95 -2.44 5.67
N PRO A 81 -3.04 -1.63 5.73
CA PRO A 81 -4.18 -1.79 4.83
C PRO A 81 -3.84 -1.70 3.33
N ALA A 82 -3.00 -0.73 2.94
CA ALA A 82 -2.58 -0.59 1.55
C ALA A 82 -1.82 -1.82 1.02
N ALA A 83 -0.99 -2.43 1.87
CA ALA A 83 -0.23 -3.63 1.50
C ALA A 83 -1.13 -4.86 1.45
N LYS A 84 -2.18 -4.92 2.29
CA LYS A 84 -3.21 -5.96 2.23
C LYS A 84 -3.96 -5.97 0.89
N CYS A 85 -4.16 -4.81 0.26
CA CYS A 85 -4.72 -4.76 -1.09
C CYS A 85 -3.87 -5.54 -2.11
N LEU A 86 -2.53 -5.56 -1.97
CA LEU A 86 -1.68 -6.37 -2.84
C LEU A 86 -1.83 -7.87 -2.60
N VAL A 87 -2.11 -8.28 -1.35
CA VAL A 87 -2.47 -9.66 -1.02
C VAL A 87 -3.73 -10.04 -1.78
N ASP A 88 -4.78 -9.23 -1.66
CA ASP A 88 -6.08 -9.50 -2.30
C ASP A 88 -5.94 -9.60 -3.83
N VAL A 89 -5.10 -8.77 -4.46
CA VAL A 89 -4.79 -8.86 -5.89
C VAL A 89 -4.12 -10.19 -6.25
N SER A 90 -3.13 -10.63 -5.45
CA SER A 90 -2.46 -11.92 -5.67
C SER A 90 -3.42 -13.10 -5.53
N LEU A 91 -4.32 -13.05 -4.53
CA LEU A 91 -5.33 -14.07 -4.29
C LEU A 91 -6.40 -14.14 -5.37
N ALA A 92 -6.83 -12.99 -5.88
CA ALA A 92 -7.75 -12.93 -7.01
C ALA A 92 -7.12 -13.56 -8.26
N GLN A 93 -5.84 -13.27 -8.53
CA GLN A 93 -5.11 -13.85 -9.66
C GLN A 93 -4.96 -15.38 -9.53
N ASP A 94 -4.69 -15.87 -8.31
CA ASP A 94 -4.63 -17.30 -7.97
C ASP A 94 -5.98 -17.99 -8.22
N ALA A 95 -7.09 -17.36 -7.81
CA ALA A 95 -8.43 -17.93 -7.96
C ALA A 95 -8.91 -18.00 -9.42
N GLU A 96 -8.61 -16.97 -10.22
CA GLU A 96 -9.12 -16.87 -11.60
C GLU A 96 -8.26 -17.61 -12.63
N VAL A 97 -6.92 -17.56 -12.48
CA VAL A 97 -5.98 -18.07 -13.48
C VAL A 97 -5.07 -19.16 -12.90
N GLY A 98 -4.70 -19.05 -11.62
CA GLY A 98 -3.77 -19.97 -10.96
C GLY A 98 -2.30 -19.74 -11.33
N ASP A 99 -1.96 -18.67 -12.05
CA ASP A 99 -0.59 -18.29 -12.39
C ASP A 99 -0.45 -16.76 -12.48
N GLY A 100 0.80 -16.28 -12.41
CA GLY A 100 1.12 -14.85 -12.44
C GLY A 100 0.87 -14.15 -11.11
N THR A 101 0.66 -14.90 -10.02
CA THR A 101 0.41 -14.40 -8.65
C THR A 101 1.53 -13.48 -8.16
N THR A 102 2.78 -13.80 -8.48
CA THR A 102 3.96 -12.97 -8.21
C THR A 102 4.08 -11.80 -9.17
N SER A 103 3.85 -12.03 -10.47
CA SER A 103 3.97 -11.02 -11.52
C SER A 103 3.03 -9.84 -11.30
N VAL A 104 1.77 -10.11 -10.94
CA VAL A 104 0.75 -9.08 -10.73
C VAL A 104 1.10 -8.17 -9.54
N VAL A 105 1.65 -8.74 -8.46
CA VAL A 105 2.08 -7.99 -7.28
C VAL A 105 3.26 -7.09 -7.62
N ILE A 106 4.27 -7.62 -8.32
CA ILE A 106 5.44 -6.84 -8.73
C ILE A 106 5.02 -5.71 -9.67
N LEU A 107 4.17 -5.99 -10.65
CA LEU A 107 3.68 -4.99 -11.59
C LEU A 107 2.93 -3.84 -10.88
N ALA A 108 2.04 -4.18 -9.95
CA ALA A 108 1.33 -3.18 -9.14
C ALA A 108 2.31 -2.35 -8.28
N GLY A 109 3.34 -2.99 -7.72
CA GLY A 109 4.43 -2.34 -7.00
C GLY A 109 5.20 -1.34 -7.85
N GLU A 110 5.59 -1.72 -9.07
CA GLU A 110 6.33 -0.83 -9.98
C GLU A 110 5.47 0.38 -10.38
N PHE A 111 4.15 0.25 -10.55
CA PHE A 111 3.28 1.42 -10.74
C PHE A 111 3.29 2.37 -9.54
N LEU A 112 3.26 1.86 -8.31
CA LEU A 112 3.32 2.69 -7.10
C LEU A 112 4.68 3.38 -6.94
N LYS A 113 5.75 2.68 -7.30
CA LYS A 113 7.12 3.21 -7.29
C LYS A 113 7.28 4.36 -8.29
N GLU A 114 6.83 4.17 -9.53
CA GLU A 114 6.84 5.22 -10.54
C GLU A 114 5.91 6.38 -10.15
N ALA A 115 4.83 6.12 -9.41
CA ALA A 115 3.92 7.18 -8.95
C ALA A 115 4.49 8.05 -7.81
N LYS A 116 5.43 7.53 -7.02
CA LYS A 116 5.99 8.20 -5.84
C LYS A 116 6.64 9.58 -6.09
N PRO A 117 7.60 9.77 -7.04
CA PRO A 117 8.34 11.03 -7.22
C PRO A 117 7.47 12.26 -7.52
N TYR A 118 6.23 12.02 -7.81
CA TYR A 118 5.39 12.78 -8.71
C TYR A 118 4.21 13.22 -7.79
N ILE A 119 3.84 12.36 -6.82
CA ILE A 119 3.22 12.73 -5.55
C ILE A 119 4.18 13.61 -4.72
N GLU A 120 5.49 13.33 -4.78
CA GLU A 120 6.53 14.15 -4.17
C GLU A 120 6.63 15.55 -4.80
N GLU A 121 6.42 15.67 -6.11
CA GLU A 121 6.30 16.95 -6.81
C GLU A 121 4.94 17.66 -6.60
N GLY A 122 3.97 17.00 -5.95
CA GLY A 122 2.67 17.58 -5.63
C GLY A 122 1.63 17.45 -6.74
N VAL A 123 1.86 16.60 -7.74
CA VAL A 123 0.87 16.27 -8.77
C VAL A 123 -0.33 15.59 -8.10
N HIS A 124 -1.55 16.05 -8.43
CA HIS A 124 -2.74 15.54 -7.77
C HIS A 124 -2.99 14.07 -8.17
N PRO A 125 -3.30 13.15 -7.23
CA PRO A 125 -3.46 11.72 -7.56
C PRO A 125 -4.56 11.42 -8.59
N ARG A 126 -5.57 12.29 -8.70
CA ARG A 126 -6.65 12.19 -9.71
C ARG A 126 -6.25 12.70 -11.10
N GLU A 127 -5.17 13.48 -11.19
CA GLU A 127 -4.81 14.12 -12.44
C GLU A 127 -4.46 13.07 -13.49
N ARG A 128 -5.11 13.08 -14.66
CA ARG A 128 -4.92 12.00 -15.65
C ARG A 128 -3.54 12.02 -16.34
N SER A 129 -2.70 13.00 -16.01
CA SER A 129 -1.35 13.19 -16.56
C SER A 129 -0.44 11.98 -16.35
N TRP A 130 -0.66 11.20 -15.29
CA TRP A 130 0.04 9.94 -14.99
C TRP A 130 -0.12 8.87 -16.09
N LEU A 131 -1.31 8.76 -16.69
CA LEU A 131 -1.57 7.87 -17.82
C LEU A 131 -0.98 8.43 -19.13
N GLY A 132 -0.87 9.76 -19.25
CA GLY A 132 -0.29 10.42 -20.42
C GLY A 132 1.24 10.33 -20.49
N ALA A 133 1.93 10.20 -19.36
CA ALA A 133 3.39 10.10 -19.28
C ALA A 133 3.97 8.86 -19.99
N GLN A 134 3.20 7.77 -20.10
CA GLN A 134 3.61 6.58 -20.87
C GLN A 134 3.55 6.80 -22.40
N THR A 135 2.87 7.85 -22.86
CA THR A 135 2.73 8.17 -24.31
C THR A 135 3.57 9.35 -24.77
N ARG A 136 4.20 10.11 -23.85
CA ARG A 136 5.16 11.17 -24.20
C ARG A 136 6.58 10.65 -24.05
N VAL A 137 7.16 10.24 -25.17
CA VAL A 137 8.63 10.21 -25.35
C VAL A 137 9.16 11.57 -24.87
N ARG A 138 10.00 11.59 -23.84
CA ARG A 138 10.66 12.83 -23.40
C ARG A 138 11.36 13.44 -24.62
N PRO A 139 11.07 14.69 -25.02
CA PRO A 139 11.94 15.36 -25.98
C PRO A 139 13.34 15.47 -25.35
N PRO A 140 14.41 15.35 -26.16
CA PRO A 140 15.77 15.54 -25.66
C PRO A 140 15.90 16.96 -25.08
N ALA A 141 16.61 17.06 -23.96
CA ALA A 141 16.91 18.34 -23.31
C ALA A 141 17.73 19.25 -24.26
N PRO A 142 17.61 20.59 -24.13
CA PRO A 142 18.35 21.55 -24.95
C PRO A 142 19.87 21.47 -24.75
#